data_AF-A0A836WLE4-F1
#
_entry.id   AF-A0A836WLE4-F1
#
_cell.length_a   1.000
_cell.length_b   1.000
_cell.length_c   1.000
_cell.angle_alpha   90.00
_cell.angle_beta   90.00
_cell.angle_gamma   90.00
#
_symmetry.space_group_name_H-M   'P 1'
#
loop_
_entity.id
_entity.type
_entity.pdbx_description
1 polymer ?
#
loop_
_entity_poly.entity_id
_entity_poly.type
_entity_poly.pdbx_seq_one_letter_code
_entity_poly.pdbx_strand_id
1 'polypeptide(L)' 'MRTVISVLFALFLISLPLTAIAAEGPMKLPAGSNSGADMHNKAGIKDWNAGNIEGALKHFQEASAEDSTIAET' A
#
# COMPACT_ATOMS: atom_id res chain seq x y z
N MET A 1 22.53 -17.51 33.19
CA MET A 1 22.50 -16.13 32.65
C MET A 1 22.34 -16.10 31.13
N ARG A 2 23.26 -16.71 30.35
CA ARG A 2 23.25 -16.65 28.86
C ARG A 2 21.92 -17.07 28.24
N THR A 3 21.35 -18.21 28.64
CA THR A 3 20.07 -18.72 28.12
C THR A 3 18.88 -17.82 28.44
N VAL A 4 18.85 -17.25 29.65
CA VAL A 4 17.77 -16.35 30.08
C VAL A 4 17.79 -15.05 29.28
N ILE A 5 18.98 -14.50 29.05
CA ILE A 5 19.18 -13.32 28.21
C ILE A 5 18.73 -13.60 26.76
N SER A 6 19.08 -14.76 26.21
CA SER A 6 18.64 -15.15 24.86
C SER A 6 17.12 -15.26 24.73
N VAL A 7 16.44 -15.83 25.74
CA VAL A 7 14.98 -15.96 25.73
C VAL A 7 14.29 -14.60 25.84
N LEU A 8 14.76 -13.73 26.73
CA LEU A 8 14.22 -12.38 26.88
C LEU A 8 14.42 -11.55 25.60
N PHE A 9 15.57 -11.70 24.95
CA PHE A 9 15.86 -11.02 23.69
C PHE A 9 14.93 -11.50 22.56
N ALA A 10 14.66 -12.81 22.47
CA ALA A 10 13.73 -13.35 21.48
C ALA A 10 12.29 -12.87 21.72
N LEU A 11 11.83 -12.88 22.98
CA LEU A 11 10.50 -12.38 23.35
C LEU A 11 10.35 -10.88 23.04
N PHE A 12 11.40 -10.08 23.28
CA PHE A 12 11.42 -8.67 22.94
C PHE A 12 11.25 -8.44 21.42
N LEU A 13 11.97 -9.19 20.59
CA LEU A 13 11.86 -9.07 19.12
C LEU A 13 10.46 -9.45 18.61
N ILE A 14 9.82 -10.46 19.18
CA ILE A 14 8.46 -10.89 18.82
C ILE A 14 7.41 -9.86 19.28
N SER A 15 7.69 -9.13 20.36
CA SER A 15 6.79 -8.11 20.91
C SER A 15 6.79 -6.80 20.13
N LEU A 16 7.75 -6.58 19.23
CA LEU A 16 7.78 -5.39 18.38
C LEU A 16 6.62 -5.48 17.37
N PRO A 17 5.69 -4.51 17.35
CA PRO A 17 4.61 -4.51 16.38
C PRO A 17 5.19 -4.39 14.98
N LEU A 18 4.82 -5.31 14.08
CA LEU A 18 5.19 -5.29 12.65
C LEU A 18 4.63 -4.08 11.89
N THR A 19 3.95 -3.15 12.56
CA THR A 19 3.29 -1.98 11.95
C THR A 19 4.27 -0.90 11.48
N ALA A 20 5.58 -1.19 11.47
CA ALA A 20 6.62 -0.25 11.02
C ALA A 20 6.81 -0.19 9.50
N ILE A 21 5.98 -0.83 8.67
CA ILE A 21 6.10 -0.75 7.20
C ILE A 21 4.77 -0.31 6.58
N ALA A 22 4.54 1.00 6.61
CA ALA A 22 4.09 1.81 5.48
C ALA A 22 3.97 3.26 5.99
N ALA A 23 5.09 3.88 6.31
CA ALA A 23 5.17 5.35 6.37
C ALA A 23 5.31 5.94 4.95
N GLU A 24 4.81 5.23 3.94
CA GLU A 24 4.57 5.83 2.64
C GLU A 24 3.40 6.78 2.88
N GLY A 25 3.63 8.08 2.68
CA GLY A 25 2.54 9.06 2.72
C GLY A 25 1.42 8.69 1.72
N PRO A 26 0.45 9.59 1.50
CA PRO A 26 -0.64 9.34 0.56
C PRO A 26 -0.10 8.78 -0.77
N MET A 27 -0.70 7.68 -1.23
CA MET A 27 -0.33 7.04 -2.50
C MET A 27 -0.26 8.12 -3.60
N LYS A 28 0.87 8.20 -4.30
CA LYS A 28 1.09 9.20 -5.35
C LYS A 28 0.42 8.77 -6.63
N LEU A 29 -0.01 9.75 -7.43
CA LEU A 29 -0.49 9.49 -8.78
C LEU A 29 0.65 8.92 -9.66
N PRO A 30 0.43 7.86 -10.44
CA PRO A 30 1.40 7.37 -11.41
C PRO A 30 1.80 8.47 -12.40
N ALA A 31 3.07 8.51 -12.79
CA ALA A 31 3.53 9.45 -13.81
C ALA A 31 3.31 8.86 -15.21
N GLY A 32 2.86 9.68 -16.15
CA GLY A 32 2.74 9.29 -17.56
C GLY A 32 1.45 8.56 -17.94
N SER A 33 0.52 8.35 -17.00
CA SER A 33 -0.82 7.83 -17.32
C SER A 33 -1.60 8.80 -18.20
N ASN A 34 -2.46 8.23 -19.06
CA ASN A 34 -3.44 9.02 -19.79
C ASN A 34 -4.52 9.63 -18.85
N SER A 35 -5.32 10.56 -19.37
CA SER A 35 -6.31 11.30 -18.56
C SER A 35 -7.42 10.42 -17.97
N GLY A 36 -7.76 9.30 -18.63
CA GLY A 36 -8.75 8.34 -18.14
C GLY A 36 -8.21 7.58 -16.93
N ALA A 37 -7.01 7.02 -17.06
CA ALA A 37 -6.31 6.38 -15.97
C ALA A 37 -6.05 7.33 -14.78
N ASP A 38 -5.71 8.59 -15.04
CA ASP A 38 -5.56 9.62 -13.99
C ASP A 38 -6.84 9.83 -13.18
N MET A 39 -8.00 9.84 -13.83
CA MET A 39 -9.30 10.01 -13.15
C MET A 39 -9.55 8.86 -12.18
N HIS A 40 -9.39 7.63 -12.65
CA HIS A 40 -9.58 6.43 -11.85
C HIS A 40 -8.53 6.33 -10.73
N ASN A 41 -7.25 6.60 -11.02
CA ASN A 41 -6.20 6.61 -9.99
C ASN A 41 -6.47 7.62 -8.86
N LYS A 42 -6.95 8.83 -9.19
CA LYS A 42 -7.34 9.82 -8.16
C LYS A 42 -8.49 9.33 -7.27
N ALA A 43 -9.48 8.66 -7.86
CA ALA A 43 -10.58 8.06 -7.12
C ALA A 43 -10.10 6.90 -6.23
N GLY A 44 -9.24 6.02 -6.77
CA GLY A 44 -8.65 4.91 -6.01
C GLY A 44 -7.79 5.37 -4.84
N ILE A 45 -6.97 6.41 -5.02
CA ILE A 45 -6.19 7.03 -3.93
C ILE A 45 -7.11 7.60 -2.84
N LYS A 46 -8.24 8.22 -3.22
CA LYS A 46 -9.22 8.74 -2.25
C LYS A 46 -9.83 7.61 -1.42
N ASP A 47 -10.24 6.52 -2.05
CA ASP A 47 -10.81 5.35 -1.36
C ASP A 47 -9.78 4.65 -0.46
N TRP A 48 -8.53 4.52 -0.94
CA TRP A 48 -7.42 3.98 -0.15
C TRP A 48 -7.20 4.77 1.14
N ASN A 49 -7.11 6.10 1.04
CA ASN A 49 -6.92 6.99 2.19
C ASN A 49 -8.12 6.97 3.16
N ALA A 50 -9.30 6.58 2.70
CA ALA A 50 -10.50 6.40 3.52
C ALA A 50 -10.61 4.99 4.15
N GLY A 51 -9.68 4.08 3.84
CA GLY A 51 -9.73 2.66 4.27
C GLY A 51 -10.73 1.82 3.46
N ASN A 52 -11.29 2.35 2.37
CA ASN A 52 -12.18 1.63 1.46
C ASN A 52 -11.35 0.81 0.45
N ILE A 53 -10.85 -0.33 0.89
CA ILE A 53 -9.92 -1.15 0.09
C ILE A 53 -10.57 -1.69 -1.19
N GLU A 54 -11.84 -2.12 -1.12
CA GLU A 54 -12.56 -2.64 -2.28
C GLU A 54 -12.82 -1.56 -3.34
N GLY A 55 -13.20 -0.34 -2.92
CA GLY A 55 -13.36 0.79 -3.83
C GLY A 55 -12.06 1.22 -4.49
N ALA A 56 -10.96 1.24 -3.71
CA ALA A 56 -9.63 1.54 -4.23
C ALA A 56 -9.21 0.53 -5.31
N LEU A 57 -9.35 -0.77 -5.03
CA LEU A 57 -9.01 -1.84 -5.96
C LEU A 57 -9.79 -1.72 -7.27
N LYS A 58 -11.11 -1.48 -7.19
CA LYS A 58 -11.95 -1.30 -8.37
C LYS A 58 -11.43 -0.18 -9.26
N HIS A 59 -11.14 0.98 -8.67
CA HIS A 59 -10.65 2.13 -9.43
C HIS A 59 -9.25 1.89 -10.02
N PHE A 60 -8.34 1.21 -9.33
CA PHE A 60 -7.03 0.90 -9.92
C PHE A 60 -7.12 -0.10 -11.09
N GLN A 61 -8.07 -1.04 -11.05
CA GLN A 61 -8.34 -1.93 -12.19
C GLN A 61 -8.91 -1.17 -13.39
N GLU A 62 -9.82 -0.22 -13.16
CA GLU A 62 -10.32 0.67 -14.22
C GLU A 62 -9.20 1.52 -14.82
N ALA A 63 -8.29 2.06 -13.98
CA ALA A 63 -7.13 2.80 -14.45
C ALA A 63 -6.20 1.95 -15.32
N SER A 64 -5.95 0.70 -14.90
CA SER A 64 -5.17 -0.27 -15.66
C SER A 64 -5.83 -0.69 -16.99
N ALA A 65 -7.16 -0.66 -17.07
CA ALA A 65 -7.89 -0.96 -18.31
C ALA A 65 -7.82 0.22 -19.30
N GLU A 66 -7.86 1.46 -18.81
CA GLU A 66 -7.70 2.68 -19.61
C GLU A 66 -6.25 2.86 -20.10
N ASP A 67 -5.28 2.47 -19.29
CA ASP A 67 -3.86 2.55 -19.62
C ASP A 67 -3.13 1.31 -19.14
N SER A 68 -2.99 0.32 -20.01
CA SER A 68 -2.30 -0.92 -19.66
C SER A 68 -0.80 -0.74 -19.46
N THR A 69 -0.21 0.41 -19.82
CA THR A 69 1.22 0.69 -19.63
C THR A 69 1.59 0.96 -18.17
N ILE A 70 0.59 1.29 -17.34
CA ILE A 70 0.76 1.48 -15.88
C ILE A 70 0.35 0.26 -15.05
N ALA A 71 -0.11 -0.81 -15.70
CA ALA A 71 -0.51 -2.03 -15.01
C ALA A 71 0.71 -2.72 -14.37
N GLU A 72 0.52 -3.28 -13.17
CA GLU A 72 1.54 -4.15 -12.57
C GLU A 72 1.63 -5.46 -13.39
N THR A 73 2.83 -5.79 -13.86
CA THR A 73 3.14 -7.03 -14.60
C THR A 73 3.49 -8.20 -13.71
#